data_AF-A0A9Q9CA69-F1
#
_entry.id   AF-A0A9Q9CA69-F1
#
_cell.length_a   1.000
_cell.length_b   1.000
_cell.length_c   1.000
_cell.angle_alpha   90.00
_cell.angle_beta   90.00
_cell.angle_gamma   90.00
#
_symmetry.space_group_name_H-M   'P 1'
#
loop_
_entity.id
_entity.type
_entity.pdbx_description
1 polymer ?
#
loop_
_entity_poly.entity_id
_entity_poly.type
_entity_poly.pdbx_seq_one_letter_code
_entity_poly.pdbx_strand_id
1 'polypeptide(L)'
;MDKGKLLKPLVAVLFVIGIANAILLMVQKSSVKTLNKDRSSPAYNNCAIYYKRKNFPRSLAFGLESLRYCKSDNALEKICAAYLRMGMLKEYMEVYEKIEDKSRCQEIKALLHRMKLSTQTVGKYLEKRITMKRLHDLSKEISEGKVIPEDVLKGILDQGENLLLGCENVVYVESKGEVIVFGDTHGQYFDIAGVLNEIFDKERTFIFNGDYVDRGTHSVENFALLLSLKILFPERVHLTRGNHELMNINERYGFFHEVRRKYPHSSDSVYRKFQAVFRALPISIIVNEKVFVTHGGLPETPVNIDELQKLYRMTDEHKNELLSGLLWSDPEEMTGVKKSKRGAGVIFGKDVTSRFLEENGLDLLVRSHEAAKDGYKVNHEGRTVTVFSAPDYEGTKSFGSYLVLYPSKDGGEDVINVSHLTKYKVERFGKSGNSVVLKLSCD
;
A
#
# COMPACT_ATOMS: atom_id res chain seq x y z
N MET A 1 -5.64 14.84 31.75
CA MET A 1 -6.04 13.52 31.21
C MET A 1 -5.02 12.50 31.66
N ASP A 2 -5.49 11.37 32.18
CA ASP A 2 -4.72 10.32 32.84
C ASP A 2 -3.80 9.58 31.86
N LYS A 3 -2.48 9.64 32.09
CA LYS A 3 -1.41 9.11 31.21
C LYS A 3 -1.42 7.57 31.11
N GLY A 4 -2.28 6.89 31.87
CA GLY A 4 -2.32 5.43 32.00
C GLY A 4 -3.20 4.67 31.00
N LYS A 5 -4.00 5.34 30.15
CA LYS A 5 -4.93 4.64 29.22
C LYS A 5 -4.39 4.34 27.82
N LEU A 6 -3.19 4.82 27.47
CA LEU A 6 -2.49 4.48 26.21
C LEU A 6 -1.69 3.16 26.29
N LEU A 7 -1.63 2.50 27.45
CA LEU A 7 -0.71 1.38 27.70
C LEU A 7 -1.31 -0.04 27.61
N LYS A 8 -2.61 -0.21 27.34
CA LYS A 8 -3.29 -1.51 27.56
C LYS A 8 -3.54 -2.46 26.37
N PRO A 9 -3.34 -2.13 25.07
CA PRO A 9 -3.42 -3.15 24.02
C PRO A 9 -2.07 -3.65 23.48
N LEU A 10 -0.91 -3.09 23.87
CA LEU A 10 0.38 -3.45 23.26
C LEU A 10 0.97 -4.80 23.74
N VAL A 11 0.49 -5.33 24.88
CA VAL A 11 0.99 -6.60 25.44
C VAL A 11 0.55 -7.80 24.61
N ALA A 12 -0.56 -7.70 23.86
CA ALA A 12 -1.05 -8.78 23.01
C ALA A 12 -0.22 -8.98 21.71
N VAL A 13 0.57 -7.98 21.31
CA VAL A 13 1.44 -8.06 20.11
C VAL A 13 2.75 -8.78 20.41
N LEU A 14 3.21 -8.80 21.66
CA LEU A 14 4.44 -9.46 22.09
C LEU A 14 4.41 -11.00 22.00
N PHE A 15 3.22 -11.61 21.90
CA PHE A 15 3.11 -13.06 21.74
C PHE A 15 3.50 -13.57 20.33
N VAL A 16 3.57 -12.67 19.33
CA VAL A 16 3.92 -13.02 17.94
C VAL A 16 5.43 -13.22 17.73
N ILE A 17 6.26 -12.74 18.65
CA ILE A 17 7.72 -12.90 18.60
C ILE A 17 8.12 -14.39 18.72
N GLY A 18 7.22 -15.26 19.22
CA GLY A 18 7.45 -16.70 19.35
C GLY A 18 7.61 -17.49 18.04
N ILE A 19 7.12 -16.98 16.89
CA ILE A 19 7.09 -17.77 15.64
C ILE A 19 8.38 -17.59 14.81
N ALA A 20 9.04 -16.43 14.88
CA ALA A 20 10.32 -16.22 14.20
C ALA A 20 11.44 -17.12 14.78
N ASN A 21 11.38 -17.37 16.09
CA ASN A 21 12.28 -18.33 16.76
C ASN A 21 11.98 -19.79 16.39
N ALA A 22 10.73 -20.13 16.05
CA ALA A 22 10.35 -21.49 15.68
C ALA A 22 10.93 -21.93 14.32
N ILE A 23 11.01 -21.02 13.34
CA ILE A 23 11.62 -21.31 12.03
C ILE A 23 13.15 -21.42 12.16
N LEU A 24 13.78 -20.58 12.99
CA LEU A 24 15.22 -20.62 13.25
C LEU A 24 15.62 -21.89 14.03
N LEU A 25 14.78 -22.34 14.96
CA LEU A 25 14.97 -23.59 15.71
C LEU A 25 14.79 -24.84 14.84
N MET A 26 13.93 -24.83 13.82
CA MET A 26 13.80 -25.95 12.88
C MET A 26 15.04 -26.14 11.99
N VAL A 27 15.76 -25.07 11.67
CA VAL A 27 17.02 -25.14 10.89
C VAL A 27 18.19 -25.63 11.75
N GLN A 28 18.16 -25.39 13.06
CA GLN A 28 19.25 -25.78 13.96
C GLN A 28 19.09 -27.17 14.62
N LYS A 29 17.90 -27.78 14.61
CA LYS A 29 17.62 -29.07 15.29
C LYS A 29 17.40 -30.29 14.39
N SER A 30 17.88 -30.30 13.14
CA SER A 30 17.95 -31.55 12.38
C SER A 30 19.26 -32.27 12.66
N SER A 31 19.26 -33.06 13.74
CA SER A 31 20.26 -34.11 13.95
C SER A 31 20.12 -35.17 12.84
N VAL A 32 21.24 -35.36 12.13
CA VAL A 32 21.62 -36.45 11.22
C VAL A 32 20.51 -37.46 10.86
N LYS A 33 19.89 -37.28 9.69
CA LYS A 33 19.37 -38.37 8.85
C LYS A 33 19.74 -38.08 7.39
N THR A 34 20.50 -39.00 6.80
CA THR A 34 20.94 -39.11 5.39
C THR A 34 20.35 -38.08 4.41
N LEU A 35 21.19 -37.14 3.97
CA LEU A 35 20.90 -36.15 2.92
C LEU A 35 20.58 -36.88 1.60
N ASN A 36 19.35 -36.79 1.13
CA ASN A 36 18.91 -37.42 -0.12
C ASN A 36 19.05 -36.42 -1.28
N LYS A 37 20.22 -36.40 -1.94
CA LYS A 37 20.57 -35.46 -3.02
C LYS A 37 19.55 -35.51 -4.18
N ASP A 38 18.93 -36.66 -4.43
CA ASP A 38 17.95 -36.84 -5.51
C ASP A 38 16.66 -36.08 -5.27
N ARG A 39 16.27 -35.82 -4.01
CA ARG A 39 15.07 -35.02 -3.67
C ARG A 39 15.32 -33.52 -3.68
N SER A 40 16.57 -33.08 -3.51
CA SER A 40 16.95 -31.66 -3.61
C SER A 40 16.85 -31.16 -5.07
N SER A 41 17.17 -32.02 -6.04
CA SER A 41 17.18 -31.66 -7.47
C SER A 41 15.81 -31.20 -8.00
N PRO A 42 14.68 -31.92 -7.78
CA PRO A 42 13.35 -31.44 -8.20
C PRO A 42 12.91 -30.13 -7.54
N ALA A 43 13.12 -29.97 -6.22
CA ALA A 43 12.76 -28.75 -5.50
C ALA A 43 13.59 -27.55 -6.00
N TYR A 44 14.89 -27.74 -6.21
CA TYR A 44 15.75 -26.70 -6.80
C TYR A 44 15.34 -26.38 -8.24
N ASN A 45 15.00 -27.37 -9.06
CA ASN A 45 14.53 -27.15 -10.42
C ASN A 45 13.24 -26.31 -10.44
N ASN A 46 12.29 -26.61 -9.55
CA ASN A 46 11.08 -25.80 -9.39
C ASN A 46 11.40 -24.38 -8.90
N CYS A 47 12.30 -24.23 -7.93
CA CYS A 47 12.80 -22.93 -7.50
C CYS A 47 13.29 -22.11 -8.70
N ALA A 48 14.16 -22.70 -9.54
CA ALA A 48 14.71 -22.04 -10.72
C ALA A 48 13.65 -21.73 -11.80
N ILE A 49 12.67 -22.61 -12.02
CA ILE A 49 11.56 -22.40 -12.96
C ILE A 49 10.70 -21.22 -12.51
N TYR A 50 10.25 -21.19 -11.26
CA TYR A 50 9.44 -20.09 -10.74
C TYR A 50 10.23 -18.79 -10.65
N TYR A 51 11.54 -18.87 -10.39
CA TYR A 51 12.44 -17.72 -10.46
C TYR A 51 12.43 -17.09 -11.86
N LYS A 52 12.62 -17.92 -12.90
CA LYS A 52 12.60 -17.46 -14.30
C LYS A 52 11.24 -16.89 -14.71
N ARG A 53 10.15 -17.43 -14.15
CA ARG A 53 8.77 -16.93 -14.33
C ARG A 53 8.45 -15.69 -13.49
N LYS A 54 9.43 -15.13 -12.75
CA LYS A 54 9.27 -13.98 -11.85
C LYS A 54 8.25 -14.20 -10.71
N ASN A 55 7.86 -15.43 -10.42
CA ASN A 55 7.05 -15.76 -9.25
C ASN A 55 7.99 -16.02 -8.06
N PHE A 56 8.49 -14.94 -7.47
CA PHE A 56 9.50 -14.99 -6.41
C PHE A 56 9.01 -15.66 -5.11
N PRO A 57 7.77 -15.47 -4.63
CA PRO A 57 7.27 -16.18 -3.44
C PRO A 57 7.31 -17.70 -3.61
N ARG A 58 6.85 -18.21 -4.77
CA ARG A 58 6.85 -19.64 -5.05
C ARG A 58 8.25 -20.17 -5.29
N SER A 59 9.10 -19.39 -5.97
CA SER A 59 10.53 -19.69 -6.12
C SER A 59 11.22 -19.84 -4.76
N LEU A 60 10.95 -18.92 -3.83
CA LEU A 60 11.49 -18.92 -2.48
C LEU A 60 11.03 -20.16 -1.70
N ALA A 61 9.74 -20.51 -1.75
CA ALA A 61 9.21 -21.69 -1.07
C ALA A 61 9.94 -22.97 -1.49
N PHE A 62 10.08 -23.20 -2.80
CA PHE A 62 10.81 -24.35 -3.34
C PHE A 62 12.32 -24.29 -3.05
N GLY A 63 12.90 -23.09 -3.03
CA GLY A 63 14.30 -22.89 -2.66
C GLY A 63 14.57 -23.31 -1.22
N LEU A 64 13.78 -22.82 -0.27
CA LEU A 64 13.88 -23.18 1.15
C LEU A 64 13.61 -24.67 1.37
N GLU A 65 12.67 -25.26 0.62
CA GLU A 65 12.44 -26.71 0.62
C GLU A 65 13.68 -27.48 0.17
N SER A 66 14.35 -27.06 -0.91
CA SER A 66 15.55 -27.72 -1.42
C SER A 66 16.69 -27.77 -0.38
N LEU A 67 16.81 -26.73 0.46
CA LEU A 67 17.81 -26.64 1.52
C LEU A 67 17.55 -27.58 2.70
N ARG A 68 16.33 -28.09 2.86
CA ARG A 68 16.02 -29.14 3.85
C ARG A 68 16.70 -30.47 3.51
N TYR A 69 17.04 -30.67 2.23
CA TYR A 69 17.59 -31.93 1.71
C TYR A 69 19.07 -31.86 1.33
N CYS A 70 19.56 -30.70 0.87
CA CYS A 70 20.97 -30.48 0.57
C CYS A 70 21.32 -28.99 0.69
N LYS A 71 22.41 -28.67 1.40
CA LYS A 71 23.00 -27.32 1.33
C LYS A 71 23.64 -27.15 -0.04
N SER A 72 23.18 -26.15 -0.79
CA SER A 72 23.67 -25.85 -2.14
C SER A 72 23.77 -24.33 -2.30
N ASP A 73 24.95 -23.84 -2.62
CA ASP A 73 25.19 -22.42 -2.89
C ASP A 73 24.32 -21.90 -4.04
N ASN A 74 24.01 -22.75 -5.02
CA ASN A 74 23.11 -22.40 -6.12
C ASN A 74 21.67 -22.13 -5.62
N ALA A 75 21.21 -22.87 -4.61
CA ALA A 75 19.90 -22.66 -3.99
C ALA A 75 19.91 -21.41 -3.11
N LEU A 76 20.97 -21.23 -2.31
CA LEU A 76 21.16 -20.04 -1.48
C LEU A 76 21.22 -18.76 -2.32
N GLU A 77 21.93 -18.76 -3.45
CA GLU A 77 21.99 -17.63 -4.37
C GLU A 77 20.61 -17.26 -4.92
N LYS A 78 19.83 -18.26 -5.36
CA LYS A 78 18.48 -18.03 -5.88
C LYS A 78 17.51 -17.54 -4.82
N ILE A 79 17.61 -18.05 -3.60
CA ILE A 79 16.86 -17.56 -2.43
C ILE A 79 17.25 -16.11 -2.12
N CYS A 80 18.54 -15.79 -2.06
CA CYS A 80 19.02 -14.41 -1.88
C CYS A 80 18.52 -13.48 -2.97
N ALA A 81 18.58 -13.89 -4.23
CA ALA A 81 18.14 -13.09 -5.35
C ALA A 81 16.60 -12.93 -5.37
N ALA A 82 15.85 -13.92 -4.89
CA ALA A 82 14.40 -13.83 -4.72
C ALA A 82 14.06 -12.84 -3.59
N TYR A 83 14.71 -12.97 -2.44
CA TYR A 83 14.56 -12.03 -1.33
C TYR A 83 14.90 -10.58 -1.73
N LEU A 84 16.00 -10.36 -2.46
CA LEU A 84 16.36 -9.04 -2.99
C LEU A 84 15.28 -8.47 -3.91
N ARG A 85 14.75 -9.27 -4.83
CA ARG A 85 13.69 -8.83 -5.76
C ARG A 85 12.34 -8.60 -5.07
N MET A 86 12.11 -9.25 -3.93
CA MET A 86 10.95 -9.02 -3.07
C MET A 86 11.18 -7.91 -2.03
N GLY A 87 12.34 -7.24 -2.04
CA GLY A 87 12.69 -6.20 -1.07
C GLY A 87 12.96 -6.72 0.36
N MET A 88 13.07 -8.02 0.55
CA MET A 88 13.30 -8.70 1.83
C MET A 88 14.80 -8.70 2.19
N LEU A 89 15.33 -7.52 2.47
CA LEU A 89 16.78 -7.29 2.59
C LEU A 89 17.41 -7.92 3.84
N LYS A 90 16.64 -8.12 4.91
CA LYS A 90 17.13 -8.77 6.15
C LYS A 90 17.38 -10.26 5.89
N GLU A 91 16.38 -10.94 5.34
CA GLU A 91 16.42 -12.35 4.99
C GLU A 91 17.45 -12.61 3.89
N TYR A 92 17.57 -11.69 2.93
CA TYR A 92 18.67 -11.68 1.97
C TYR A 92 20.03 -11.69 2.68
N MET A 93 20.29 -10.79 3.64
CA MET A 93 21.58 -10.72 4.33
C MET A 93 21.88 -11.99 5.13
N GLU A 94 20.89 -12.49 5.88
CA GLU A 94 21.02 -13.71 6.67
C GLU A 94 21.33 -14.95 5.81
N VAL A 95 20.81 -14.99 4.58
CA VAL A 95 21.11 -16.07 3.62
C VAL A 95 22.44 -15.81 2.90
N TYR A 96 22.75 -14.57 2.57
CA TYR A 96 23.99 -14.18 1.85
C TYR A 96 25.24 -14.45 2.69
N GLU A 97 25.16 -14.29 4.02
CA GLU A 97 26.22 -14.67 4.94
C GLU A 97 26.52 -16.17 4.96
N LYS A 98 25.53 -17.00 4.61
CA LYS A 98 25.66 -18.47 4.58
C LYS A 98 26.23 -18.99 3.26
N ILE A 99 26.43 -18.13 2.26
CA ILE A 99 27.06 -18.51 0.99
C ILE A 99 28.58 -18.52 1.18
N GLU A 100 29.20 -19.68 0.99
CA GLU A 100 30.65 -19.87 1.16
C GLU A 100 31.41 -19.20 0.01
N ASP A 101 31.01 -19.46 -1.25
CA ASP A 101 31.65 -18.87 -2.43
C ASP A 101 30.92 -17.63 -2.97
N LYS A 102 31.22 -16.47 -2.37
CA LYS A 102 30.67 -15.17 -2.79
C LYS A 102 31.16 -14.69 -4.18
N SER A 103 32.12 -15.37 -4.79
CA SER A 103 32.57 -15.03 -6.16
C SER A 103 31.46 -15.34 -7.18
N ARG A 104 30.63 -16.34 -6.90
CA ARG A 104 29.57 -16.86 -7.78
C ARG A 104 28.28 -16.04 -7.77
N CYS A 105 28.08 -15.18 -6.77
CA CYS A 105 26.92 -14.29 -6.59
C CYS A 105 26.85 -13.11 -7.58
N GLN A 106 27.13 -13.33 -8.88
CA GLN A 106 27.16 -12.27 -9.88
C GLN A 106 25.77 -11.65 -10.11
N GLU A 107 24.72 -12.45 -10.05
CA GLU A 107 23.33 -11.96 -10.17
C GLU A 107 22.96 -11.05 -9.01
N ILE A 108 23.32 -11.43 -7.78
CA ILE A 108 23.12 -10.62 -6.57
C ILE A 108 23.88 -9.30 -6.67
N LYS A 109 25.15 -9.32 -7.11
CA LYS A 109 25.96 -8.11 -7.32
C LYS A 109 25.33 -7.18 -8.36
N ALA A 110 24.82 -7.73 -9.46
CA ALA A 110 24.13 -6.96 -10.49
C ALA A 110 22.79 -6.37 -9.99
N LEU A 111 22.04 -7.11 -9.17
CA LEU A 111 20.82 -6.63 -8.53
C LEU A 111 21.11 -5.49 -7.57
N LEU A 112 22.06 -5.67 -6.67
CA LEU A 112 22.51 -4.63 -5.75
C LEU A 112 22.98 -3.38 -6.51
N HIS A 113 23.76 -3.54 -7.58
CA HIS A 113 24.18 -2.41 -8.41
C HIS A 113 23.00 -1.67 -9.05
N ARG A 114 22.01 -2.37 -9.62
CA ARG A 114 20.78 -1.75 -10.16
C ARG A 114 20.00 -1.01 -9.09
N MET A 115 19.96 -1.58 -7.88
CA MET A 115 19.34 -0.97 -6.69
C MET A 115 20.21 0.12 -6.06
N LYS A 116 21.42 0.37 -6.58
CA LYS A 116 22.43 1.31 -6.02
C LYS A 116 22.80 0.99 -4.55
N LEU A 117 22.82 -0.29 -4.18
CA LEU A 117 23.16 -0.81 -2.84
C LEU A 117 24.56 -1.46 -2.83
N SER A 118 25.29 -1.33 -1.71
CA SER A 118 26.50 -2.12 -1.39
C SER A 118 26.27 -2.94 -0.13
N THR A 119 27.04 -4.01 0.15
CA THR A 119 26.87 -4.85 1.36
C THR A 119 27.02 -4.05 2.67
N GLN A 120 27.93 -3.07 2.70
CA GLN A 120 28.08 -2.13 3.82
C GLN A 120 26.91 -1.13 3.89
N THR A 121 26.34 -0.77 2.73
CA THR A 121 25.10 0.02 2.64
C THR A 121 23.90 -0.79 3.12
N VAL A 122 23.86 -2.12 2.96
CA VAL A 122 22.75 -2.95 3.45
C VAL A 122 22.68 -2.96 4.97
N GLY A 123 23.81 -3.03 5.69
CA GLY A 123 23.83 -2.87 7.15
C GLY A 123 23.27 -1.50 7.61
N LYS A 124 23.75 -0.41 7.00
CA LYS A 124 23.22 0.95 7.23
C LYS A 124 21.76 1.12 6.79
N TYR A 125 21.32 0.36 5.78
CA TYR A 125 19.94 0.36 5.29
C TYR A 125 19.01 -0.39 6.26
N LEU A 126 19.48 -1.49 6.86
CA LEU A 126 18.76 -2.23 7.90
C LEU A 126 18.63 -1.41 9.18
N GLU A 127 19.65 -0.64 9.56
CA GLU A 127 19.58 0.34 10.66
C GLU A 127 18.58 1.47 10.39
N LYS A 128 18.39 1.84 9.12
CA LYS A 128 17.42 2.85 8.66
C LYS A 128 16.03 2.26 8.37
N ARG A 129 15.84 0.95 8.53
CA ARG A 129 14.57 0.30 8.23
C ARG A 129 13.53 0.79 9.23
N ILE A 130 12.37 1.19 8.74
CA ILE A 130 11.25 1.48 9.64
C ILE A 130 10.84 0.17 10.34
N THR A 131 10.66 0.24 11.65
CA THR A 131 10.19 -0.88 12.50
C THR A 131 8.94 -0.45 13.23
N MET A 132 8.12 -1.39 13.72
CA MET A 132 6.96 -1.05 14.56
C MET A 132 7.35 -0.20 15.77
N LYS A 133 8.48 -0.52 16.41
CA LYS A 133 9.01 0.29 17.53
C LYS A 133 9.31 1.71 17.07
N ARG A 134 10.05 1.88 15.97
CA ARG A 134 10.39 3.23 15.48
C ARG A 134 9.15 4.01 15.03
N LEU A 135 8.18 3.36 14.41
CA LEU A 135 6.91 3.98 14.04
C LEU A 135 6.14 4.47 15.28
N HIS A 136 6.11 3.68 16.34
CA HIS A 136 5.52 4.07 17.62
C HIS A 136 6.26 5.27 18.24
N ASP A 137 7.59 5.23 18.27
CA ASP A 137 8.41 6.33 18.79
C ASP A 137 8.18 7.62 18.00
N LEU A 138 8.12 7.54 16.67
CA LEU A 138 7.78 8.66 15.79
C LEU A 138 6.37 9.21 16.08
N SER A 139 5.37 8.34 16.27
CA SER A 139 4.01 8.79 16.59
C SER A 139 3.97 9.59 17.89
N LYS A 140 4.71 9.15 18.91
CA LYS A 140 4.88 9.89 20.16
C LYS A 140 5.59 11.22 19.93
N GLU A 141 6.71 11.24 19.21
CA GLU A 141 7.46 12.46 18.87
C GLU A 141 6.55 13.49 18.16
N ILE A 142 5.76 13.05 17.18
CA ILE A 142 4.80 13.88 16.43
C ILE A 142 3.71 14.44 17.36
N SER A 143 3.18 13.62 18.28
CA SER A 143 2.19 14.08 19.27
C SER A 143 2.74 15.15 20.24
N GLU A 144 4.05 15.19 20.41
CA GLU A 144 4.77 16.22 21.17
C GLU A 144 5.14 17.45 20.32
N GLY A 145 4.71 17.50 19.04
CA GLY A 145 4.98 18.60 18.12
C GLY A 145 6.36 18.55 17.45
N LYS A 146 7.09 17.42 17.55
CA LYS A 146 8.40 17.27 16.90
C LYS A 146 8.25 16.97 15.42
N VAL A 147 9.15 17.55 14.63
CA VAL A 147 9.31 17.23 13.20
C VAL A 147 10.04 15.91 13.06
N ILE A 148 9.63 15.07 12.10
CA ILE A 148 10.32 13.81 11.79
C ILE A 148 11.77 14.12 11.40
N PRO A 149 12.79 13.47 12.00
CA PRO A 149 14.18 13.67 11.59
C PRO A 149 14.39 13.40 10.09
N GLU A 150 15.14 14.26 9.42
CA GLU A 150 15.31 14.23 7.96
C GLU A 150 15.84 12.89 7.45
N ASP A 151 16.83 12.33 8.13
CA ASP A 151 17.45 11.04 7.80
C ASP A 151 16.47 9.88 7.90
N VAL A 152 15.59 9.92 8.92
CA VAL A 152 14.51 8.96 9.11
C VAL A 152 13.46 9.11 8.01
N LEU A 153 13.00 10.33 7.73
CA LEU A 153 12.03 10.59 6.67
C LEU A 153 12.56 10.12 5.31
N LYS A 154 13.80 10.50 4.95
CA LYS A 154 14.44 10.06 3.70
C LYS A 154 14.57 8.55 3.65
N GLY A 155 14.87 7.90 4.77
CA GLY A 155 14.90 6.43 4.88
C GLY A 155 13.54 5.78 4.60
N ILE A 156 12.45 6.34 5.12
CA ILE A 156 11.08 5.87 4.85
C ILE A 156 10.73 6.06 3.37
N LEU A 157 11.01 7.24 2.80
CA LEU A 157 10.74 7.54 1.39
C LEU A 157 11.51 6.62 0.45
N ASP A 158 12.79 6.37 0.70
CA ASP A 158 13.62 5.50 -0.14
C ASP A 158 13.15 4.04 -0.08
N GLN A 159 12.74 3.54 1.09
CA GLN A 159 12.16 2.20 1.23
C GLN A 159 10.82 2.09 0.50
N GLY A 160 9.97 3.11 0.65
CA GLY A 160 8.66 3.19 0.03
C GLY A 160 8.75 3.24 -1.51
N GLU A 161 9.61 4.09 -2.05
CA GLU A 161 9.86 4.19 -3.49
C GLU A 161 10.25 2.83 -4.09
N ASN A 162 11.24 2.17 -3.49
CA ASN A 162 11.73 0.88 -3.97
C ASN A 162 10.63 -0.20 -3.97
N LEU A 163 9.78 -0.22 -2.94
CA LEU A 163 8.67 -1.14 -2.84
C LEU A 163 7.60 -0.85 -3.92
N LEU A 164 7.23 0.42 -4.09
CA LEU A 164 6.16 0.84 -5.01
C LEU A 164 6.57 0.75 -6.48
N LEU A 165 7.86 0.94 -6.80
CA LEU A 165 8.39 0.69 -8.16
C LEU A 165 8.22 -0.77 -8.60
N GLY A 166 8.11 -1.71 -7.66
CA GLY A 166 7.84 -3.12 -7.95
C GLY A 166 6.38 -3.44 -8.24
N CYS A 167 5.45 -2.51 -7.98
CA CYS A 167 4.01 -2.73 -8.19
C CYS A 167 3.59 -2.46 -9.63
N GLU A 168 2.57 -3.17 -10.10
CA GLU A 168 1.87 -2.86 -11.36
C GLU A 168 0.98 -1.62 -11.21
N ASN A 169 0.40 -1.11 -12.30
CA ASN A 169 -0.47 0.08 -12.23
C ASN A 169 -1.82 -0.25 -11.59
N VAL A 170 -2.35 -1.41 -11.93
CA VAL A 170 -3.51 -2.02 -11.30
C VAL A 170 -3.02 -3.16 -10.43
N VAL A 171 -3.16 -3.02 -9.11
CA VAL A 171 -2.73 -4.04 -8.16
C VAL A 171 -3.90 -4.94 -7.80
N TYR A 172 -3.76 -6.24 -7.96
CA TYR A 172 -4.74 -7.23 -7.54
C TYR A 172 -4.55 -7.56 -6.06
N VAL A 173 -5.62 -7.51 -5.28
CA VAL A 173 -5.64 -7.75 -3.84
C VAL A 173 -6.67 -8.83 -3.54
N GLU A 174 -6.16 -10.00 -3.17
CA GLU A 174 -6.98 -11.13 -2.70
C GLU A 174 -7.01 -11.14 -1.16
N SER A 175 -8.18 -10.92 -0.59
CA SER A 175 -8.41 -10.85 0.85
C SER A 175 -9.51 -11.81 1.29
N LYS A 176 -9.17 -12.68 2.24
CA LYS A 176 -10.12 -13.55 2.97
C LYS A 176 -10.74 -12.88 4.20
N GLY A 177 -10.20 -11.75 4.61
CA GLY A 177 -10.70 -10.92 5.71
C GLY A 177 -11.29 -9.59 5.20
N GLU A 178 -11.84 -8.80 6.12
CA GLU A 178 -12.40 -7.48 5.80
C GLU A 178 -11.36 -6.58 5.12
N VAL A 179 -11.79 -5.86 4.08
CA VAL A 179 -10.97 -4.85 3.39
C VAL A 179 -11.51 -3.48 3.72
N ILE A 180 -10.66 -2.65 4.33
CA ILE A 180 -10.98 -1.30 4.76
C ILE A 180 -10.45 -0.31 3.73
N VAL A 181 -11.33 0.46 3.09
CA VAL A 181 -10.96 1.47 2.10
C VAL A 181 -11.15 2.87 2.68
N PHE A 182 -10.04 3.56 2.87
CA PHE A 182 -9.97 4.99 3.16
C PHE A 182 -9.93 5.78 1.86
N GLY A 183 -10.60 6.93 1.84
CA GLY A 183 -10.44 7.93 0.80
C GLY A 183 -9.41 8.98 1.19
N ASP A 184 -9.67 10.22 0.77
CA ASP A 184 -8.79 11.36 0.97
C ASP A 184 -8.53 11.61 2.46
N THR A 185 -7.30 11.98 2.79
CA THR A 185 -6.87 12.22 4.17
C THR A 185 -6.23 13.60 4.37
N HIS A 186 -5.73 14.23 3.29
CA HIS A 186 -5.35 15.65 3.24
C HIS A 186 -4.57 16.16 4.46
N GLY A 187 -3.50 15.45 4.84
CA GLY A 187 -2.63 15.86 5.95
C GLY A 187 -3.30 15.92 7.32
N GLN A 188 -4.46 15.26 7.52
CA GLN A 188 -5.14 15.12 8.80
C GLN A 188 -4.58 13.96 9.63
N TYR A 189 -3.27 14.01 9.90
CA TYR A 189 -2.51 12.95 10.59
C TYR A 189 -3.20 12.44 11.86
N PHE A 190 -3.65 13.34 12.75
CA PHE A 190 -4.21 12.94 14.04
C PHE A 190 -5.54 12.20 13.91
N ASP A 191 -6.34 12.55 12.90
CA ASP A 191 -7.61 11.88 12.65
C ASP A 191 -7.38 10.45 12.15
N ILE A 192 -6.49 10.31 11.16
CA ILE A 192 -6.14 9.02 10.58
C ILE A 192 -5.40 8.12 11.58
N ALA A 193 -4.42 8.64 12.30
CA ALA A 193 -3.70 7.89 13.34
C ALA A 193 -4.65 7.44 14.46
N GLY A 194 -5.62 8.28 14.84
CA GLY A 194 -6.65 7.94 15.81
C GLY A 194 -7.50 6.75 15.36
N VAL A 195 -8.07 6.81 14.15
CA VAL A 195 -8.88 5.71 13.60
C VAL A 195 -8.06 4.43 13.48
N LEU A 196 -6.84 4.51 12.91
CA LEU A 196 -5.99 3.34 12.76
C LEU A 196 -5.61 2.71 14.10
N ASN A 197 -5.42 3.49 15.15
CA ASN A 197 -5.16 2.94 16.48
C ASN A 197 -6.33 2.08 17.01
N GLU A 198 -7.56 2.33 16.55
CA GLU A 198 -8.74 1.55 16.96
C GLU A 198 -8.98 0.33 16.08
N ILE A 199 -8.77 0.45 14.76
CA ILE A 199 -9.20 -0.59 13.80
C ILE A 199 -8.06 -1.43 13.21
N PHE A 200 -6.80 -1.01 13.39
CA PHE A 200 -5.67 -1.72 12.78
C PHE A 200 -5.37 -3.03 13.51
N ASP A 201 -5.73 -4.14 12.88
CA ASP A 201 -5.46 -5.49 13.36
C ASP A 201 -4.64 -6.32 12.35
N LYS A 202 -4.49 -7.62 12.61
CA LYS A 202 -3.68 -8.55 11.81
C LYS A 202 -4.44 -9.18 10.65
N GLU A 203 -5.76 -9.18 10.68
CA GLU A 203 -6.60 -9.93 9.74
C GLU A 203 -7.15 -9.04 8.62
N ARG A 204 -7.23 -7.72 8.87
CA ARG A 204 -7.72 -6.74 7.92
C ARG A 204 -6.68 -6.30 6.90
N THR A 205 -7.20 -6.03 5.71
CA THR A 205 -6.49 -5.37 4.61
C THR A 205 -6.94 -3.91 4.54
N PHE A 206 -6.03 -3.00 4.26
CA PHE A 206 -6.23 -1.56 4.24
C PHE A 206 -5.83 -0.99 2.89
N ILE A 207 -6.72 -0.20 2.30
CA ILE A 207 -6.48 0.55 1.06
C ILE A 207 -6.64 2.02 1.38
N PHE A 208 -5.67 2.86 1.02
CA PHE A 208 -5.78 4.31 1.11
C PHE A 208 -5.77 4.89 -0.29
N ASN A 209 -6.89 5.50 -0.68
CA ASN A 209 -7.20 5.80 -2.07
C ASN A 209 -6.81 7.22 -2.50
N GLY A 210 -5.51 7.55 -2.43
CA GLY A 210 -4.96 8.84 -2.84
C GLY A 210 -5.25 10.01 -1.89
N ASP A 211 -4.70 11.18 -2.24
CA ASP A 211 -4.91 12.47 -1.56
C ASP A 211 -4.50 12.45 -0.09
N TYR A 212 -3.22 12.14 0.11
CA TYR A 212 -2.59 12.04 1.43
C TYR A 212 -2.11 13.38 1.97
N VAL A 213 -1.81 14.29 1.06
CA VAL A 213 -1.15 15.57 1.33
C VAL A 213 -2.01 16.75 0.91
N ASP A 214 -1.46 17.96 1.12
CA ASP A 214 -2.10 19.26 0.90
C ASP A 214 -3.28 19.53 1.84
N ARG A 215 -3.70 20.80 1.88
CA ARG A 215 -4.81 21.35 2.69
C ARG A 215 -4.54 21.31 4.20
N GLY A 216 -4.36 20.13 4.77
CA GLY A 216 -3.97 19.96 6.17
C GLY A 216 -2.51 20.35 6.44
N THR A 217 -2.19 20.49 7.72
CA THR A 217 -0.89 21.02 8.19
C THR A 217 0.14 19.94 8.58
N HIS A 218 -0.25 18.66 8.50
CA HIS A 218 0.54 17.50 8.88
C HIS A 218 0.64 16.48 7.74
N SER A 219 0.76 16.97 6.49
CA SER A 219 0.88 16.13 5.29
C SER A 219 2.13 15.25 5.31
N VAL A 220 3.26 15.78 5.76
CA VAL A 220 4.52 15.04 5.91
C VAL A 220 4.35 13.85 6.85
N GLU A 221 3.73 14.07 8.02
CA GLU A 221 3.53 13.02 9.01
C GLU A 221 2.47 12.01 8.55
N ASN A 222 1.38 12.50 7.96
CA ASN A 222 0.30 11.66 7.44
C ASN A 222 0.83 10.69 6.38
N PHE A 223 1.51 11.18 5.35
CA PHE A 223 2.06 10.28 4.32
C PHE A 223 3.17 9.38 4.87
N ALA A 224 4.04 9.88 5.77
CA ALA A 224 5.08 9.06 6.38
C ALA A 224 4.51 7.90 7.21
N LEU A 225 3.40 8.10 7.93
CA LEU A 225 2.68 7.04 8.63
C LEU A 225 2.17 5.97 7.66
N LEU A 226 1.43 6.39 6.63
CA LEU A 226 0.82 5.47 5.66
C LEU A 226 1.88 4.68 4.88
N LEU A 227 2.95 5.36 4.44
CA LEU A 227 4.07 4.71 3.76
C LEU A 227 4.83 3.75 4.68
N SER A 228 5.00 4.11 5.96
CA SER A 228 5.59 3.21 6.96
C SER A 228 4.76 1.94 7.15
N LEU A 229 3.43 2.06 7.21
CA LEU A 229 2.53 0.91 7.29
C LEU A 229 2.62 0.05 6.02
N LYS A 230 2.71 0.67 4.83
CA LYS A 230 2.96 -0.04 3.57
C LYS A 230 4.27 -0.83 3.59
N ILE A 231 5.35 -0.25 4.12
CA ILE A 231 6.66 -0.91 4.22
C ILE A 231 6.62 -2.08 5.23
N LEU A 232 5.92 -1.90 6.35
CA LEU A 232 5.83 -2.89 7.42
C LEU A 232 4.87 -4.04 7.08
N PHE A 233 3.83 -3.76 6.30
CA PHE A 233 2.76 -4.70 5.95
C PHE A 233 2.43 -4.66 4.45
N PRO A 234 3.39 -4.99 3.56
CA PRO A 234 3.26 -4.78 2.11
C PRO A 234 2.11 -5.55 1.46
N GLU A 235 1.70 -6.68 2.03
CA GLU A 235 0.59 -7.53 1.54
C GLU A 235 -0.78 -7.12 2.09
N ARG A 236 -0.84 -6.22 3.08
CA ARG A 236 -2.09 -5.82 3.74
C ARG A 236 -2.40 -4.35 3.62
N VAL A 237 -1.40 -3.50 3.38
CA VAL A 237 -1.59 -2.06 3.25
C VAL A 237 -1.30 -1.71 1.80
N HIS A 238 -2.22 -1.02 1.15
CA HIS A 238 -2.13 -0.63 -0.25
C HIS A 238 -2.42 0.86 -0.38
N LEU A 239 -1.65 1.51 -1.26
CA LEU A 239 -1.70 2.95 -1.51
C LEU A 239 -1.90 3.14 -3.01
N THR A 240 -2.84 3.99 -3.40
CA THR A 240 -3.02 4.44 -4.79
C THR A 240 -2.72 5.92 -4.92
N ARG A 241 -2.39 6.37 -6.13
CA ARG A 241 -2.10 7.78 -6.40
C ARG A 241 -3.40 8.59 -6.44
N GLY A 242 -3.43 9.74 -5.75
CA GLY A 242 -4.45 10.77 -5.92
C GLY A 242 -3.95 11.94 -6.78
N ASN A 243 -4.83 12.91 -7.04
CA ASN A 243 -4.43 14.09 -7.81
C ASN A 243 -3.58 15.06 -6.98
N HIS A 244 -3.65 15.00 -5.65
CA HIS A 244 -2.76 15.74 -4.76
C HIS A 244 -1.37 15.12 -4.63
N GLU A 245 -1.10 13.96 -5.23
CA GLU A 245 0.25 13.43 -5.40
C GLU A 245 0.89 13.87 -6.74
N LEU A 246 0.53 15.08 -7.20
CA LEU A 246 1.10 15.76 -8.38
C LEU A 246 1.81 17.05 -7.96
N MET A 247 2.98 17.29 -8.57
CA MET A 247 3.87 18.41 -8.23
C MET A 247 3.16 19.78 -8.35
N ASN A 248 2.45 20.02 -9.45
CA ASN A 248 1.73 21.28 -9.71
C ASN A 248 0.59 21.55 -8.72
N ILE A 249 0.01 20.49 -8.13
CA ILE A 249 -1.04 20.60 -7.13
C ILE A 249 -0.39 20.93 -5.77
N ASN A 250 0.69 20.25 -5.39
CA ASN A 250 1.39 20.51 -4.13
C ASN A 250 1.92 21.95 -3.99
N GLU A 251 2.41 22.53 -5.08
CA GLU A 251 2.89 23.92 -5.11
C GLU A 251 1.78 24.93 -4.82
N ARG A 252 0.52 24.57 -5.10
CA ARG A 252 -0.64 25.44 -4.93
C ARG A 252 -1.38 25.22 -3.62
N TYR A 253 -1.45 23.97 -3.13
CA TYR A 253 -2.37 23.58 -2.06
C TYR A 253 -1.70 23.24 -0.72
N GLY A 254 -0.39 23.49 -0.59
CA GLY A 254 0.29 23.69 0.68
C GLY A 254 1.39 22.70 1.02
N PHE A 255 1.42 21.50 0.44
CA PHE A 255 2.39 20.47 0.76
C PHE A 255 3.83 20.93 0.47
N PHE A 256 4.06 21.59 -0.66
CA PHE A 256 5.36 22.14 -1.00
C PHE A 256 5.86 23.12 0.08
N HIS A 257 4.98 24.02 0.54
CA HIS A 257 5.28 24.97 1.60
C HIS A 257 5.49 24.30 2.96
N GLU A 258 4.73 23.24 3.25
CA GLU A 258 4.90 22.43 4.46
C GLU A 258 6.31 21.80 4.52
N VAL A 259 6.77 21.20 3.42
CA VAL A 259 8.11 20.61 3.32
C VAL A 259 9.19 21.67 3.50
N ARG A 260 9.05 22.85 2.88
CA ARG A 260 10.01 23.96 3.03
C ARG A 260 10.10 24.47 4.46
N ARG A 261 8.96 24.56 5.15
CA ARG A 261 8.90 25.00 6.55
C ARG A 261 9.55 23.99 7.50
N LYS A 262 9.31 22.68 7.29
CA LYS A 262 9.82 21.61 8.17
C LYS A 262 11.30 21.29 7.92
N TYR A 263 11.77 21.43 6.68
CA TYR A 263 13.14 21.07 6.27
C TYR A 263 13.83 22.22 5.51
N PRO A 264 14.04 23.39 6.15
CA PRO A 264 14.46 24.60 5.43
C PRO A 264 15.84 24.51 4.75
N HIS A 265 16.75 23.68 5.27
CA HIS A 265 18.10 23.53 4.72
C HIS A 265 18.21 22.44 3.63
N SER A 266 17.16 21.63 3.44
CA SER A 266 17.18 20.45 2.58
C SER A 266 15.86 20.24 1.82
N SER A 267 15.00 21.27 1.78
CA SER A 267 13.63 21.18 1.28
C SER A 267 13.55 20.61 -0.13
N ASP A 268 14.45 21.05 -1.02
CA ASP A 268 14.45 20.60 -2.42
C ASP A 268 14.84 19.13 -2.53
N SER A 269 15.70 18.65 -1.63
CA SER A 269 16.09 17.24 -1.58
C SER A 269 14.97 16.36 -1.02
N VAL A 270 14.31 16.81 0.04
CA VAL A 270 13.19 16.10 0.67
C VAL A 270 11.99 16.07 -0.28
N TYR A 271 11.61 17.22 -0.85
CA TYR A 271 10.48 17.34 -1.77
C TYR A 271 10.68 16.47 -3.02
N ARG A 272 11.88 16.46 -3.62
CA ARG A 272 12.18 15.57 -4.75
C ARG A 272 11.98 14.09 -4.42
N LYS A 273 12.30 13.65 -3.19
CA LYS A 273 12.05 12.26 -2.76
C LYS A 273 10.57 11.96 -2.61
N PHE A 274 9.78 12.87 -2.04
CA PHE A 274 8.32 12.72 -2.05
C PHE A 274 7.78 12.58 -3.47
N GLN A 275 8.19 13.47 -4.39
CA GLN A 275 7.74 13.40 -5.78
C GLN A 275 8.16 12.09 -6.47
N ALA A 276 9.33 11.53 -6.14
CA ALA A 276 9.74 10.22 -6.66
C ALA A 276 8.82 9.09 -6.17
N VAL A 277 8.50 9.07 -4.86
CA VAL A 277 7.55 8.12 -4.28
C VAL A 277 6.15 8.29 -4.87
N PHE A 278 5.67 9.52 -5.01
CA PHE A 278 4.33 9.83 -5.54
C PHE A 278 4.15 9.31 -6.97
N ARG A 279 5.16 9.49 -7.83
CA ARG A 279 5.16 8.93 -9.19
C ARG A 279 5.18 7.40 -9.21
N ALA A 280 5.74 6.77 -8.18
CA ALA A 280 5.82 5.31 -8.07
C ALA A 280 4.53 4.66 -7.56
N LEU A 281 3.60 5.41 -6.97
CA LEU A 281 2.33 4.89 -6.46
C LEU A 281 1.51 4.20 -7.57
N PRO A 282 0.95 3.01 -7.33
CA PRO A 282 -0.06 2.40 -8.18
C PRO A 282 -1.23 3.34 -8.47
N ILE A 283 -1.91 3.15 -9.59
CA ILE A 283 -3.03 4.02 -9.99
C ILE A 283 -4.36 3.48 -9.46
N SER A 284 -4.55 2.16 -9.51
CA SER A 284 -5.80 1.53 -9.11
C SER A 284 -5.57 0.17 -8.46
N ILE A 285 -6.59 -0.34 -7.80
CA ILE A 285 -6.59 -1.66 -7.15
C ILE A 285 -7.84 -2.43 -7.58
N ILE A 286 -7.70 -3.73 -7.78
CA ILE A 286 -8.83 -4.66 -7.90
C ILE A 286 -8.85 -5.56 -6.67
N VAL A 287 -9.95 -5.53 -5.92
CA VAL A 287 -10.14 -6.38 -4.74
C VAL A 287 -11.01 -7.57 -5.09
N ASN A 288 -10.49 -8.78 -4.81
CA ASN A 288 -11.16 -10.05 -5.01
C ASN A 288 -11.82 -10.16 -6.40
N GLU A 289 -11.12 -9.69 -7.44
CA GLU A 289 -11.57 -9.64 -8.84
C GLU A 289 -12.91 -8.93 -9.12
N LYS A 290 -13.52 -8.23 -8.16
CA LYS A 290 -14.87 -7.64 -8.32
C LYS A 290 -14.97 -6.16 -8.03
N VAL A 291 -14.13 -5.62 -7.16
CA VAL A 291 -14.22 -4.21 -6.76
C VAL A 291 -13.03 -3.45 -7.32
N PHE A 292 -13.29 -2.50 -8.21
CA PHE A 292 -12.25 -1.62 -8.75
C PHE A 292 -12.18 -0.34 -7.92
N VAL A 293 -10.99 -0.03 -7.43
CA VAL A 293 -10.71 1.13 -6.58
C VAL A 293 -9.77 2.08 -7.32
N THR A 294 -10.18 3.33 -7.49
CA THR A 294 -9.34 4.40 -8.05
C THR A 294 -9.66 5.73 -7.38
N HIS A 295 -8.72 6.66 -7.31
CA HIS A 295 -8.94 7.92 -6.59
C HIS A 295 -10.01 8.80 -7.26
N GLY A 296 -9.77 9.16 -8.52
CA GLY A 296 -10.64 9.91 -9.42
C GLY A 296 -11.84 9.08 -9.87
N GLY A 297 -11.96 8.78 -11.15
CA GLY A 297 -13.06 7.98 -11.64
C GLY A 297 -12.73 7.35 -12.97
N LEU A 298 -13.72 7.18 -13.83
CA LEU A 298 -13.49 6.61 -15.15
C LEU A 298 -13.10 7.71 -16.16
N PRO A 299 -12.18 7.43 -17.10
CA PRO A 299 -11.86 8.35 -18.18
C PRO A 299 -13.00 8.46 -19.21
N GLU A 300 -12.88 9.43 -20.11
CA GLU A 300 -13.82 9.62 -21.23
C GLU A 300 -13.73 8.47 -22.23
N THR A 301 -12.50 8.13 -22.63
CA THR A 301 -12.22 6.99 -23.50
C THR A 301 -12.55 5.67 -22.77
N PRO A 302 -13.36 4.78 -23.38
CA PRO A 302 -13.57 3.43 -22.86
C PRO A 302 -12.24 2.73 -22.64
N VAL A 303 -12.07 2.06 -21.50
CA VAL A 303 -10.80 1.47 -21.12
C VAL A 303 -11.01 0.14 -20.43
N ASN A 304 -10.11 -0.81 -20.69
CA ASN A 304 -10.04 -2.08 -19.95
C ASN A 304 -8.79 -2.15 -19.05
N ILE A 305 -8.76 -3.15 -18.16
CA ILE A 305 -7.67 -3.30 -17.19
C ILE A 305 -6.30 -3.49 -17.87
N ASP A 306 -6.23 -4.20 -19.01
CA ASP A 306 -4.97 -4.43 -19.74
C ASP A 306 -4.37 -3.13 -20.30
N GLU A 307 -5.21 -2.18 -20.69
CA GLU A 307 -4.79 -0.84 -21.10
C GLU A 307 -4.29 -0.02 -19.92
N LEU A 308 -4.95 -0.12 -18.77
CA LEU A 308 -4.50 0.53 -17.53
C LEU A 308 -3.12 0.04 -17.09
N GLN A 309 -2.84 -1.26 -17.27
CA GLN A 309 -1.52 -1.81 -16.96
C GLN A 309 -0.39 -1.27 -17.85
N LYS A 310 -0.71 -0.73 -19.03
CA LYS A 310 0.29 -0.17 -19.95
C LYS A 310 0.58 1.32 -19.70
N LEU A 311 -0.13 1.97 -18.78
CA LEU A 311 0.08 3.38 -18.48
C LEU A 311 1.51 3.66 -17.99
N TYR A 312 2.12 4.71 -18.53
CA TYR A 312 3.37 5.22 -17.96
C TYR A 312 3.05 6.11 -16.77
N ARG A 313 2.99 5.53 -15.56
CA ARG A 313 2.63 6.26 -14.33
C ARG A 313 3.74 7.16 -13.77
N MET A 314 4.98 6.97 -14.19
CA MET A 314 6.17 7.68 -13.68
C MET A 314 6.29 9.11 -14.25
N THR A 315 5.20 9.87 -14.19
CA THR A 315 5.04 11.21 -14.77
C THR A 315 4.19 12.10 -13.86
N ASP A 316 4.35 13.41 -13.98
CA ASP A 316 3.41 14.41 -13.42
C ASP A 316 2.56 15.05 -14.52
N GLU A 317 2.72 14.60 -15.76
CA GLU A 317 1.93 15.09 -16.88
C GLU A 317 0.52 14.48 -16.83
N HIS A 318 -0.47 15.36 -16.71
CA HIS A 318 -1.89 15.02 -16.78
C HIS A 318 -2.42 15.02 -18.22
N LYS A 319 -1.54 15.09 -19.23
CA LYS A 319 -1.95 15.08 -20.66
C LYS A 319 -2.44 13.70 -21.11
N ASN A 320 -2.06 12.64 -20.40
CA ASN A 320 -2.61 11.32 -20.65
C ASN A 320 -4.05 11.30 -20.12
N GLU A 321 -5.01 11.18 -21.03
CA GLU A 321 -6.45 11.23 -20.71
C GLU A 321 -6.88 10.12 -19.75
N LEU A 322 -6.34 8.91 -19.90
CA LEU A 322 -6.67 7.77 -19.04
C LEU A 322 -6.20 8.03 -17.60
N LEU A 323 -4.93 8.43 -17.44
CA LEU A 323 -4.39 8.80 -16.13
C LEU A 323 -5.14 10.00 -15.54
N SER A 324 -5.47 11.00 -16.37
CA SER A 324 -6.26 12.14 -15.92
C SER A 324 -7.63 11.71 -15.43
N GLY A 325 -8.31 10.78 -16.12
CA GLY A 325 -9.62 10.29 -15.68
C GLY A 325 -9.57 9.57 -14.34
N LEU A 326 -8.60 8.67 -14.19
CA LEU A 326 -8.39 7.89 -12.96
C LEU A 326 -8.02 8.73 -11.74
N LEU A 327 -7.49 9.95 -11.94
CA LEU A 327 -7.12 10.88 -10.87
C LEU A 327 -8.12 12.04 -10.68
N TRP A 328 -8.91 12.43 -11.68
CA TRP A 328 -9.70 13.68 -11.64
C TRP A 328 -11.19 13.56 -11.99
N SER A 329 -11.63 12.46 -12.59
CA SER A 329 -13.03 12.35 -13.03
C SER A 329 -14.01 12.21 -11.87
N ASP A 330 -15.25 12.67 -12.06
CA ASP A 330 -16.33 12.64 -11.07
C ASP A 330 -17.61 11.97 -11.59
N PRO A 331 -18.32 11.16 -10.78
CA PRO A 331 -19.64 10.63 -11.14
C PRO A 331 -20.77 11.65 -10.95
N GLU A 332 -21.68 11.74 -11.92
CA GLU A 332 -22.95 12.47 -11.80
C GLU A 332 -24.13 11.62 -12.29
N GLU A 333 -25.34 11.84 -11.74
CA GLU A 333 -26.57 11.17 -12.15
C GLU A 333 -27.04 11.64 -13.55
N MET A 334 -26.32 11.18 -14.57
CA MET A 334 -26.53 11.48 -15.99
C MET A 334 -26.11 10.28 -16.86
N THR A 335 -26.21 10.47 -18.17
CA THR A 335 -25.72 9.52 -19.20
C THR A 335 -24.66 10.20 -20.06
N GLY A 336 -23.65 9.44 -20.47
CA GLY A 336 -22.51 9.91 -21.27
C GLY A 336 -21.44 10.60 -20.44
N VAL A 337 -20.66 11.47 -21.10
CA VAL A 337 -19.51 12.16 -20.52
C VAL A 337 -19.60 13.66 -20.78
N LYS A 338 -19.16 14.47 -19.82
CA LYS A 338 -19.02 15.93 -19.94
C LYS A 338 -17.66 16.38 -19.44
N LYS A 339 -17.18 17.53 -19.92
CA LYS A 339 -15.94 18.13 -19.42
C LYS A 339 -16.07 18.48 -17.94
N SER A 340 -15.06 18.14 -17.14
CA SER A 340 -15.03 18.50 -15.73
C SER A 340 -14.85 20.00 -15.53
N LYS A 341 -15.54 20.55 -14.53
CA LYS A 341 -15.37 21.94 -14.08
C LYS A 341 -14.01 22.17 -13.40
N ARG A 342 -13.28 21.10 -13.05
CA ARG A 342 -11.95 21.15 -12.42
C ARG A 342 -10.84 21.52 -13.40
N GLY A 343 -11.11 21.46 -14.71
CA GLY A 343 -10.12 21.68 -15.76
C GLY A 343 -9.24 20.46 -16.09
N ALA A 344 -9.49 19.32 -15.42
CA ALA A 344 -8.88 18.02 -15.71
C ALA A 344 -9.90 16.90 -15.43
N GLY A 345 -9.79 15.78 -16.13
CA GLY A 345 -10.76 14.69 -16.08
C GLY A 345 -12.13 15.07 -16.65
N VAL A 346 -13.12 14.20 -16.40
CA VAL A 346 -14.48 14.35 -16.91
C VAL A 346 -15.52 14.06 -15.86
N ILE A 347 -16.74 14.52 -16.10
CA ILE A 347 -17.93 14.06 -15.40
C ILE A 347 -18.50 12.88 -16.19
N PHE A 348 -18.66 11.72 -15.56
CA PHE A 348 -19.15 10.50 -16.22
C PHE A 348 -20.49 10.05 -15.63
N GLY A 349 -21.35 9.52 -16.51
CA GLY A 349 -22.66 9.01 -16.18
C GLY A 349 -22.71 7.51 -15.86
N LYS A 350 -23.91 7.03 -15.52
CA LYS A 350 -24.16 5.64 -15.09
C LYS A 350 -23.91 4.59 -16.16
N ASP A 351 -24.05 4.95 -17.44
CA ASP A 351 -23.76 4.11 -18.59
C ASP A 351 -22.26 3.84 -18.74
N VAL A 352 -21.42 4.84 -18.45
CA VAL A 352 -19.96 4.69 -18.45
C VAL A 352 -19.51 3.71 -17.37
N THR A 353 -20.06 3.85 -16.15
CA THR A 353 -19.83 2.90 -15.05
C THR A 353 -20.29 1.50 -15.41
N SER A 354 -21.52 1.35 -15.89
CA SER A 354 -22.10 0.03 -16.16
C SER A 354 -21.31 -0.72 -17.22
N ARG A 355 -20.97 -0.04 -18.33
CA ARG A 355 -20.13 -0.60 -19.38
C ARG A 355 -18.76 -1.04 -18.86
N PHE A 356 -18.05 -0.16 -18.13
CA PHE A 356 -16.73 -0.50 -17.61
C PHE A 356 -16.77 -1.70 -16.67
N LEU A 357 -17.76 -1.76 -15.77
CA LEU A 357 -17.89 -2.87 -14.83
C LEU A 357 -18.22 -4.18 -15.56
N GLU A 358 -19.16 -4.15 -16.50
CA GLU A 358 -19.58 -5.33 -17.28
C GLU A 358 -18.46 -5.89 -18.17
N GLU A 359 -17.77 -5.01 -18.91
CA GLU A 359 -16.67 -5.41 -19.81
C GLU A 359 -15.49 -6.03 -19.06
N ASN A 360 -15.29 -5.66 -17.80
CA ASN A 360 -14.17 -6.14 -16.97
C ASN A 360 -14.61 -7.18 -15.91
N GLY A 361 -15.88 -7.62 -15.91
CA GLY A 361 -16.39 -8.63 -14.97
C GLY A 361 -16.45 -8.18 -13.50
N LEU A 362 -16.51 -6.87 -13.28
CA LEU A 362 -16.52 -6.20 -11.98
C LEU A 362 -17.94 -5.86 -11.53
N ASP A 363 -18.12 -5.69 -10.23
CA ASP A 363 -19.43 -5.44 -9.62
C ASP A 363 -19.55 -3.99 -9.11
N LEU A 364 -18.44 -3.38 -8.67
CA LEU A 364 -18.44 -2.10 -7.95
C LEU A 364 -17.23 -1.23 -8.30
N LEU A 365 -17.48 0.06 -8.52
CA LEU A 365 -16.47 1.11 -8.52
C LEU A 365 -16.43 1.80 -7.16
N VAL A 366 -15.27 1.79 -6.49
CA VAL A 366 -15.01 2.58 -5.29
C VAL A 366 -14.05 3.71 -5.64
N ARG A 367 -14.41 4.94 -5.24
CA ARG A 367 -13.62 6.14 -5.52
C ARG A 367 -13.61 7.13 -4.37
N SER A 368 -12.84 8.22 -4.50
CA SER A 368 -12.68 9.23 -3.44
C SER A 368 -12.79 10.66 -3.99
N HIS A 369 -11.83 11.58 -3.80
CA HIS A 369 -11.70 12.91 -4.46
C HIS A 369 -12.80 13.97 -4.20
N GLU A 370 -14.04 13.56 -3.95
CA GLU A 370 -15.17 14.43 -3.67
C GLU A 370 -15.51 14.37 -2.18
N ALA A 371 -15.32 15.51 -1.51
CA ALA A 371 -15.82 15.69 -0.16
C ALA A 371 -17.35 15.51 -0.12
N ALA A 372 -17.80 14.64 0.78
CA ALA A 372 -19.22 14.39 1.02
C ALA A 372 -19.57 14.75 2.47
N LYS A 373 -20.75 15.34 2.68
CA LYS A 373 -21.20 15.77 4.02
C LYS A 373 -21.16 14.63 5.05
N ASP A 374 -21.56 13.43 4.64
CA ASP A 374 -21.58 12.23 5.48
C ASP A 374 -20.28 11.42 5.39
N GLY A 375 -19.26 11.91 4.67
CA GLY A 375 -18.01 11.20 4.40
C GLY A 375 -18.10 10.15 3.29
N TYR A 376 -19.28 9.95 2.70
CA TYR A 376 -19.47 9.09 1.54
C TYR A 376 -20.64 9.54 0.68
N LYS A 377 -20.70 9.03 -0.55
CA LYS A 377 -21.80 9.20 -1.50
C LYS A 377 -21.97 7.92 -2.31
N VAL A 378 -23.20 7.59 -2.66
CA VAL A 378 -23.52 6.45 -3.54
C VAL A 378 -24.15 7.00 -4.80
N ASN A 379 -23.61 6.60 -5.95
CA ASN A 379 -24.03 7.03 -7.27
C ASN A 379 -24.32 5.82 -8.16
N HIS A 380 -24.97 6.09 -9.30
CA HIS A 380 -25.12 5.13 -10.41
C HIS A 380 -25.76 3.82 -9.94
N GLU A 381 -26.91 3.95 -9.27
CA GLU A 381 -27.74 2.81 -8.83
C GLU A 381 -26.99 1.84 -7.90
N GLY A 382 -26.05 2.37 -7.09
CA GLY A 382 -25.27 1.57 -6.14
C GLY A 382 -23.97 1.01 -6.70
N ARG A 383 -23.69 1.21 -8.00
CA ARG A 383 -22.48 0.68 -8.67
C ARG A 383 -21.27 1.59 -8.54
N THR A 384 -21.41 2.79 -7.96
CA THR A 384 -20.29 3.69 -7.65
C THR A 384 -20.40 4.22 -6.22
N VAL A 385 -19.36 4.04 -5.42
CA VAL A 385 -19.28 4.52 -4.04
C VAL A 385 -18.11 5.48 -3.91
N THR A 386 -18.39 6.72 -3.51
CA THR A 386 -17.39 7.70 -3.10
C THR A 386 -17.16 7.58 -1.60
N VAL A 387 -15.93 7.47 -1.15
CA VAL A 387 -15.52 7.52 0.26
C VAL A 387 -14.50 8.63 0.49
N PHE A 388 -14.67 9.40 1.56
CA PHE A 388 -13.85 10.55 1.91
C PHE A 388 -13.52 10.51 3.41
N SER A 389 -12.23 10.52 3.75
CA SER A 389 -11.74 10.20 5.10
C SER A 389 -11.14 11.40 5.84
N ALA A 390 -11.43 12.63 5.41
CA ALA A 390 -11.01 13.86 6.07
C ALA A 390 -12.22 14.54 6.74
N PRO A 391 -12.49 14.31 8.05
CA PRO A 391 -13.58 14.99 8.76
C PRO A 391 -13.29 16.48 8.93
N ASP A 392 -14.36 17.28 9.01
CA ASP A 392 -14.30 18.75 9.13
C ASP A 392 -13.43 19.43 8.08
N TYR A 393 -13.37 18.83 6.89
CA TYR A 393 -12.46 19.24 5.81
C TYR A 393 -12.66 20.71 5.45
N GLU A 394 -11.55 21.46 5.42
CA GLU A 394 -11.51 22.92 5.20
C GLU A 394 -12.49 23.74 6.07
N GLY A 395 -12.76 23.28 7.30
CA GLY A 395 -13.64 23.98 8.25
C GLY A 395 -15.14 23.77 7.99
N THR A 396 -15.48 22.82 7.13
CA THR A 396 -16.87 22.37 6.93
C THR A 396 -17.33 21.52 8.12
N LYS A 397 -18.65 21.28 8.23
CA LYS A 397 -19.23 20.33 9.20
C LYS A 397 -19.48 18.97 8.52
N SER A 398 -18.42 18.36 7.99
CA SER A 398 -18.47 17.08 7.28
C SER A 398 -17.89 15.95 8.13
N PHE A 399 -18.43 14.74 7.98
CA PHE A 399 -17.82 13.54 8.57
C PHE A 399 -16.71 13.00 7.67
N GLY A 400 -15.74 12.32 8.27
CA GLY A 400 -14.87 11.38 7.58
C GLY A 400 -15.53 10.00 7.62
N SER A 401 -15.28 9.17 6.61
CA SER A 401 -15.70 7.77 6.61
C SER A 401 -14.64 6.86 6.03
N TYR A 402 -14.72 5.58 6.35
CA TYR A 402 -14.07 4.50 5.59
C TYR A 402 -15.12 3.44 5.20
N LEU A 403 -14.84 2.74 4.11
CA LEU A 403 -15.65 1.65 3.61
C LEU A 403 -15.11 0.32 4.13
N VAL A 404 -15.99 -0.58 4.56
CA VAL A 404 -15.68 -1.96 4.93
C VAL A 404 -16.28 -2.88 3.87
N LEU A 405 -15.43 -3.57 3.12
CA LEU A 405 -15.80 -4.63 2.20
C LEU A 405 -15.66 -5.96 2.92
N TYR A 406 -16.73 -6.75 2.91
CA TYR A 406 -16.73 -8.07 3.52
C TYR A 406 -16.47 -9.11 2.42
N PRO A 407 -15.47 -9.99 2.59
CA PRO A 407 -15.29 -11.12 1.70
C PRO A 407 -16.46 -12.09 1.86
N SER A 408 -16.87 -12.73 0.77
CA SER A 408 -17.94 -13.72 0.81
C SER A 408 -17.54 -14.91 1.69
N LYS A 409 -18.40 -15.28 2.65
CA LYS A 409 -18.14 -16.34 3.64
C LYS A 409 -18.52 -17.75 3.17
N ASP A 410 -18.90 -17.92 1.92
CA ASP A 410 -19.40 -19.22 1.45
C ASP A 410 -18.26 -20.15 1.02
N GLY A 411 -17.71 -20.83 2.03
CA GLY A 411 -16.99 -22.09 1.87
C GLY A 411 -17.97 -23.26 1.76
N GLY A 412 -18.34 -23.61 0.54
CA GLY A 412 -18.91 -24.90 0.16
C GLY A 412 -18.30 -25.33 -1.18
N GLU A 413 -17.80 -26.55 -1.26
CA GLU A 413 -16.99 -27.09 -2.37
C GLU A 413 -17.63 -26.88 -3.77
N ASP A 414 -16.77 -26.50 -4.74
CA ASP A 414 -16.87 -26.75 -6.18
C ASP A 414 -18.17 -26.37 -6.94
N VAL A 415 -18.76 -25.20 -6.66
CA VAL A 415 -19.60 -24.49 -7.65
C VAL A 415 -19.33 -22.97 -7.56
N ILE A 416 -18.48 -22.46 -8.46
CA ILE A 416 -18.28 -21.01 -8.62
C ILE A 416 -19.54 -20.43 -9.26
N ASN A 417 -20.38 -19.76 -8.46
CA ASN A 417 -21.53 -18.99 -8.93
C ASN A 417 -21.22 -17.49 -8.82
N VAL A 418 -21.23 -16.80 -9.95
CA VAL A 418 -20.59 -15.49 -10.20
C VAL A 418 -21.45 -14.30 -9.70
N SER A 419 -22.12 -14.42 -8.55
CA SER A 419 -23.13 -13.42 -8.13
C SER A 419 -22.91 -12.74 -6.78
N HIS A 420 -21.84 -12.99 -6.01
CA HIS A 420 -21.74 -12.42 -4.66
C HIS A 420 -20.34 -11.98 -4.24
N LEU A 421 -20.02 -10.70 -4.48
CA LEU A 421 -19.24 -9.91 -3.52
C LEU A 421 -20.19 -9.04 -2.66
N THR A 422 -20.66 -9.76 -1.64
CA THR A 422 -21.19 -9.42 -0.31
C THR A 422 -21.07 -8.00 0.21
N LYS A 423 -22.24 -7.43 0.57
CA LYS A 423 -22.53 -6.37 1.58
C LYS A 423 -21.33 -5.50 1.98
N TYR A 424 -21.34 -4.21 1.64
CA TYR A 424 -20.41 -3.24 2.21
C TYR A 424 -21.06 -2.44 3.34
N LYS A 425 -20.24 -1.90 4.24
CA LYS A 425 -20.66 -0.96 5.29
C LYS A 425 -19.82 0.30 5.23
N VAL A 426 -20.42 1.45 5.47
CA VAL A 426 -19.68 2.70 5.68
C VAL A 426 -19.68 3.04 7.17
N GLU A 427 -18.49 3.25 7.72
CA GLU A 427 -18.34 3.68 9.12
C GLU A 427 -17.85 5.12 9.17
N ARG A 428 -18.56 5.95 9.96
CA ARG A 428 -18.31 7.38 10.05
C ARG A 428 -17.47 7.71 11.28
N PHE A 429 -16.61 8.69 11.14
CA PHE A 429 -15.85 9.28 12.22
C PHE A 429 -15.80 10.81 12.12
N GLY A 430 -15.66 11.47 13.26
CA GLY A 430 -15.59 12.93 13.33
C GLY A 430 -15.12 13.41 14.70
N LYS A 431 -14.98 14.73 14.86
CA LYS A 431 -14.46 15.33 16.09
C LYS A 431 -15.57 15.64 17.09
N SER A 432 -15.30 15.33 18.36
CA SER A 432 -15.95 15.93 19.53
C SER A 432 -14.86 16.29 20.55
N GLY A 433 -14.40 17.54 20.52
CA GLY A 433 -13.17 17.92 21.23
C GLY A 433 -11.91 17.39 20.51
N ASN A 434 -10.90 16.93 21.25
CA ASN A 434 -9.63 16.39 20.71
C ASN A 434 -9.66 14.87 20.42
N SER A 435 -10.84 14.28 20.23
CA SER A 435 -10.99 12.82 20.08
C SER A 435 -11.82 12.48 18.84
N VAL A 436 -11.36 11.46 18.10
CA VAL A 436 -12.12 10.83 17.01
C VAL A 436 -13.22 9.99 17.64
N VAL A 437 -14.47 10.21 17.22
CA VAL A 437 -15.62 9.41 17.67
C VAL A 437 -16.11 8.58 16.49
N LEU A 438 -16.01 7.25 16.59
CA LEU A 438 -16.72 6.34 15.69
C LEU A 438 -18.22 6.38 15.98
N LYS A 439 -19.03 6.74 14.99
CA LYS A 439 -20.50 6.54 15.05
C LYS A 439 -20.85 5.36 14.15
N LEU A 440 -21.30 4.26 14.76
CA LEU A 440 -21.53 2.99 14.06
C LEU A 440 -22.92 2.90 13.41
N SER A 441 -22.88 2.46 12.14
CA SER A 441 -23.91 1.91 11.23
C SER A 441 -25.09 2.78 10.78
N CYS A 442 -25.23 2.88 9.45
CA CYS A 442 -26.53 2.83 8.77
C CYS A 442 -26.82 1.36 8.44
N ASP A 443 -28.02 0.88 8.77
CA ASP A 443 -28.57 -0.41 8.35
C ASP A 443 -28.95 -0.40 6.86
#